data_AF-A0ABC9WEL8-F1
#
_entry.id   AF-A0ABC9WEL8-F1
#
_cell.length_a   1.000
_cell.length_b   1.000
_cell.length_c   1.000
_cell.angle_alpha   90.00
_cell.angle_beta   90.00
_cell.angle_gamma   90.00
#
_symmetry.space_group_name_H-M   'P 1'
#
loop_
_entity.id
_entity.type
_entity.pdbx_description
1 polymer ?
#
loop_
_entity_poly.entity_id
_entity_poly.type
_entity_poly.pdbx_seq_one_letter_code
_entity_poly.pdbx_strand_id
1 'polypeptide(L)'
;MLDLILTNKEGLVGDIKLKGSLGCSDHKMVEFRILRAARRACSKLNTLDFRRADCGLFRDLLGRIPWDKALEGKGAQDSWLILKLHLLQAQERCIPTKRKSSKSTKRPPWMNKELLGKVKQKKEAYRGWKQGQVAWEEYRETVRAAREQVRKAKALTEMTSLSLNWRDMDLMDGPLGG
;
A
#
# COMPACT_ATOMS: atom_id res chain seq x y z
N MET A 1 13.09 -13.04 -26.95
CA MET A 1 13.25 -12.98 -25.48
C MET A 1 12.33 -14.02 -24.85
N LEU A 2 12.75 -14.73 -23.79
CA LEU A 2 11.98 -15.85 -23.20
C LEU A 2 11.16 -15.39 -21.99
N ASP A 3 9.94 -15.93 -21.85
CA ASP A 3 9.06 -15.71 -20.69
C ASP A 3 9.06 -16.96 -19.80
N LEU A 4 9.38 -16.79 -18.50
CA LEU A 4 9.57 -17.89 -17.54
C LEU A 4 8.62 -17.77 -16.35
N ILE A 5 8.07 -18.90 -15.91
CA ILE A 5 7.31 -19.02 -14.65
C ILE A 5 8.11 -19.89 -13.69
N LEU A 6 8.55 -19.31 -12.58
CA LEU A 6 9.28 -20.04 -11.53
C LEU A 6 8.34 -20.33 -10.35
N THR A 7 8.32 -21.57 -9.89
CA THR A 7 7.58 -21.99 -8.69
C THR A 7 8.52 -22.71 -7.73
N ASN A 8 8.35 -22.47 -6.43
CA ASN A 8 9.08 -23.17 -5.37
C ASN A 8 8.34 -24.40 -4.85
N LYS A 9 7.19 -24.74 -5.45
CA LYS A 9 6.34 -25.86 -5.07
C LYS A 9 5.84 -26.56 -6.34
N GLU A 10 6.08 -27.86 -6.42
CA GLU A 10 5.55 -28.72 -7.47
C GLU A 10 4.02 -28.74 -7.40
N GLY A 11 3.35 -28.75 -8.57
CA GLY A 11 1.89 -28.77 -8.67
C GLY A 11 1.16 -27.47 -8.28
N LEU A 12 1.86 -26.41 -7.87
CA LEU A 12 1.24 -25.11 -7.56
C LEU A 12 0.67 -24.42 -8.80
N VAL A 13 1.31 -24.64 -9.95
CA VAL A 13 0.94 -24.04 -11.24
C VAL A 13 0.45 -25.15 -12.16
N GLY A 14 -0.73 -24.96 -12.74
CA GLY A 14 -1.33 -25.85 -13.75
C GLY A 14 -1.92 -25.06 -14.90
N ASP A 15 -2.45 -25.76 -15.91
CA ASP A 15 -3.15 -25.18 -17.08
C ASP A 15 -2.39 -24.04 -17.77
N ILE A 16 -1.11 -24.28 -18.10
CA ILE A 16 -0.27 -23.30 -18.81
C ILE A 16 -0.67 -23.25 -20.29
N LYS A 17 -0.96 -22.06 -20.79
CA LYS A 17 -1.34 -21.79 -22.18
C LYS A 17 -0.64 -20.53 -22.67
N LEU A 18 -0.18 -20.56 -23.91
CA LEU A 18 0.25 -19.35 -24.61
C LEU A 18 -0.97 -18.71 -25.27
N LYS A 19 -1.16 -17.42 -25.00
CA LYS A 19 -2.18 -16.56 -25.60
C LYS A 19 -1.50 -15.60 -26.59
N GLY A 20 -2.31 -14.88 -27.37
CA GLY A 20 -1.82 -13.89 -28.34
C GLY A 20 -0.96 -12.78 -27.71
N SER A 21 -0.40 -11.95 -28.57
CA SER A 21 0.38 -10.78 -28.14
C SER A 21 -0.47 -9.75 -27.43
N LEU A 22 0.13 -9.08 -26.43
CA LEU A 22 -0.46 -7.91 -25.79
C LEU A 22 -0.06 -6.66 -26.59
N GLY A 23 -0.96 -6.19 -27.46
CA GLY A 23 -0.68 -5.03 -28.32
C GLY A 23 0.38 -5.35 -29.39
N CYS A 24 1.29 -4.40 -29.65
CA CYS A 24 2.37 -4.56 -30.62
C CYS A 24 3.63 -5.26 -30.06
N SER A 25 3.54 -5.89 -28.88
CA SER A 25 4.67 -6.62 -28.31
C SER A 25 4.91 -7.92 -29.07
N ASP A 26 6.18 -8.24 -29.28
CA ASP A 26 6.69 -9.51 -29.77
C ASP A 26 6.51 -10.67 -28.76
N HIS A 27 6.11 -10.38 -27.52
CA HIS A 27 5.84 -11.38 -26.49
C HIS A 27 4.44 -11.98 -26.55
N LYS A 28 4.36 -13.31 -26.35
CA LYS A 28 3.10 -14.04 -26.18
C LYS A 28 2.71 -14.07 -24.72
N MET A 29 1.46 -13.72 -24.41
CA MET A 29 0.98 -13.76 -23.03
C MET A 29 0.93 -15.21 -22.52
N VAL A 30 1.50 -15.48 -21.34
CA VAL A 30 1.38 -16.80 -20.70
C VAL A 30 0.21 -16.78 -19.72
N GLU A 31 -0.81 -17.59 -19.98
CA GLU A 31 -1.93 -17.85 -19.07
C GLU A 31 -1.66 -19.12 -18.29
N PHE A 32 -1.87 -19.11 -16.98
CA PHE A 32 -1.70 -20.27 -16.11
C PHE A 32 -2.66 -20.18 -14.93
N ARG A 33 -2.93 -21.32 -14.29
CA ARG A 33 -3.73 -21.41 -13.06
C ARG A 33 -2.83 -21.67 -11.86
N ILE A 34 -3.00 -20.86 -10.81
CA ILE A 34 -2.40 -21.12 -9.51
C ILE A 34 -3.40 -21.96 -8.71
N LEU A 35 -3.06 -23.23 -8.48
CA LEU A 35 -3.85 -24.16 -7.69
C LEU A 35 -3.63 -23.86 -6.21
N ARG A 36 -4.42 -22.93 -5.66
CA ARG A 36 -4.37 -22.56 -4.24
C ARG A 36 -5.74 -22.71 -3.61
N ALA A 37 -5.85 -23.51 -2.55
CA ALA A 37 -7.00 -23.46 -1.64
C ALA A 37 -7.05 -22.06 -1.01
N ALA A 38 -7.98 -21.22 -1.48
CA ALA A 38 -8.10 -19.84 -1.04
C ALA A 38 -8.76 -19.77 0.33
N ARG A 39 -8.02 -20.06 1.41
CA ARG A 39 -8.38 -19.50 2.72
C ARG A 39 -7.99 -18.04 2.69
N ARG A 40 -8.98 -17.16 2.62
CA ARG A 40 -8.79 -15.73 2.93
C ARG A 40 -8.56 -15.64 4.43
N ALA A 41 -7.35 -15.96 4.88
CA ALA A 41 -6.92 -15.57 6.20
C ALA A 41 -6.95 -14.04 6.20
N CYS A 42 -7.99 -13.46 6.81
CA CYS A 42 -7.90 -12.10 7.28
C CYS A 42 -6.86 -12.15 8.39
N SER A 43 -5.58 -12.10 8.01
CA SER A 43 -4.49 -12.00 8.97
C SER A 43 -4.81 -10.77 9.79
N LYS A 44 -5.18 -10.99 11.06
CA LYS A 44 -5.35 -9.94 12.07
C LYS A 44 -3.97 -9.35 12.34
N LEU A 45 -3.40 -8.70 11.32
CA LEU A 45 -2.06 -8.13 11.39
C LEU A 45 -2.15 -6.98 12.39
N ASN A 46 -1.43 -7.12 13.48
CA ASN A 46 -1.15 -6.01 14.37
C ASN A 46 -0.14 -5.12 13.65
N THR A 47 -0.49 -3.85 13.50
CA THR A 47 0.39 -2.80 12.99
C THR A 47 0.72 -1.87 14.13
N LEU A 48 1.96 -1.38 14.21
CA LEU A 48 2.32 -0.36 15.19
C LEU A 48 1.49 0.91 14.98
N ASP A 49 0.97 1.47 16.06
CA ASP A 49 0.20 2.70 16.03
C ASP A 49 1.07 3.90 16.42
N PHE A 50 1.89 4.36 15.47
CA PHE A 50 2.79 5.50 15.65
C PHE A 50 2.11 6.79 16.09
N ARG A 51 0.78 6.94 15.87
CA ARG A 51 0.01 8.09 16.37
C ARG A 51 -0.08 8.14 17.89
N ARG A 52 0.03 6.99 18.54
CA ARG A 52 -0.03 6.82 20.00
C ARG A 52 1.34 6.47 20.58
N ALA A 53 2.41 6.68 19.81
CA ALA A 53 3.75 6.42 20.28
C ALA A 53 4.15 7.41 21.37
N ASP A 54 4.73 6.91 22.46
CA ASP A 54 5.39 7.75 23.45
C ASP A 54 6.84 8.01 23.00
N CYS A 55 7.00 9.09 22.23
CA CYS A 55 8.30 9.51 21.71
C CYS A 55 9.24 10.02 22.82
N GLY A 56 8.70 10.50 23.95
CA GLY A 56 9.49 10.92 25.10
C GLY A 56 10.16 9.71 25.75
N LEU A 57 9.35 8.72 26.12
CA LEU A 57 9.84 7.45 26.69
C LEU A 57 10.80 6.74 25.72
N PHE A 58 10.53 6.77 24.42
CA PHE A 58 11.40 6.15 23.41
C PHE A 58 12.80 6.79 23.40
N ARG A 59 12.85 8.12 23.47
CA ARG A 59 14.11 8.88 23.55
C ARG A 59 14.85 8.57 24.84
N ASP A 60 14.14 8.54 25.96
CA ASP A 60 14.74 8.24 27.27
C ASP A 60 15.33 6.83 27.33
N LEU A 61 14.61 5.83 26.79
CA LEU A 61 15.09 4.44 26.76
C LEU A 61 16.37 4.30 25.93
N LEU A 62 16.47 4.98 24.79
CA LEU A 62 17.67 4.94 23.95
C LEU A 62 18.80 5.82 24.50
N GLY A 63 18.47 6.95 25.13
CA GLY A 63 19.44 7.87 25.72
C GLY A 63 20.12 7.33 26.98
N ARG A 64 19.49 6.38 27.68
CA ARG A 64 20.07 5.71 28.87
C ARG A 64 21.08 4.61 28.53
N ILE A 65 21.19 4.22 27.27
CA ILE A 65 22.11 3.14 26.86
C ILE A 65 23.52 3.74 26.76
N PRO A 66 24.53 3.16 27.46
CA PRO A 66 25.92 3.55 27.30
C PRO A 66 26.46 3.01 25.97
N TRP A 67 26.16 3.72 24.87
CA TRP A 67 26.50 3.31 23.50
C TRP A 67 28.00 3.17 23.27
N ASP A 68 28.80 4.00 23.95
CA ASP A 68 30.25 3.92 24.01
C ASP A 68 30.72 2.52 24.41
N LYS A 69 30.17 1.98 25.50
CA LYS A 69 30.52 0.63 25.99
C LYS A 69 29.84 -0.48 25.19
N ALA A 70 28.59 -0.27 24.79
CA ALA A 70 27.82 -1.27 24.07
C ALA A 70 28.42 -1.60 22.68
N LEU A 71 29.10 -0.63 22.07
CA LEU A 71 29.67 -0.74 20.73
C LEU A 71 31.21 -0.88 20.75
N GLU A 72 31.84 -0.84 21.93
CA GLU A 72 33.29 -0.94 22.08
C GLU A 72 33.83 -2.26 21.52
N GLY A 73 34.84 -2.18 20.65
CA GLY A 73 35.48 -3.34 20.03
C GLY A 73 34.56 -4.16 19.11
N LYS A 74 33.37 -3.67 18.76
CA LYS A 74 32.43 -4.36 17.87
C LYS A 74 32.63 -3.94 16.42
N GLY A 75 32.62 -4.92 15.51
CA GLY A 75 32.58 -4.66 14.08
C GLY A 75 31.24 -4.04 13.64
N ALA A 76 31.19 -3.45 12.45
CA ALA A 76 30.00 -2.77 11.96
C ALA A 76 28.72 -3.64 11.98
N GLN A 77 28.85 -4.92 11.65
CA GLN A 77 27.73 -5.85 11.64
C GLN A 77 27.19 -6.14 13.06
N ASP A 78 28.09 -6.36 14.02
CA ASP A 78 27.72 -6.64 15.41
C ASP A 78 27.12 -5.38 16.07
N SER A 79 27.73 -4.23 15.82
CA SER A 79 27.21 -2.93 16.25
C SER A 79 25.81 -2.66 15.71
N TRP A 80 25.55 -3.01 14.44
CA TRP A 80 24.23 -2.89 13.83
C TRP A 80 23.19 -3.80 14.51
N LEU A 81 23.57 -5.04 14.85
CA LEU A 81 22.67 -5.97 15.54
C LEU A 81 22.31 -5.46 16.95
N ILE A 82 23.28 -4.92 17.69
CA ILE A 82 23.09 -4.35 19.02
C ILE A 82 22.16 -3.13 18.95
N LEU A 83 22.39 -2.22 18.01
CA LEU A 83 21.53 -1.07 17.78
C LEU A 83 20.10 -1.51 17.45
N LYS A 84 19.94 -2.46 16.52
CA LYS A 84 18.64 -2.98 16.10
C LYS A 84 17.90 -3.64 17.26
N LEU A 85 18.59 -4.38 18.11
CA LEU A 85 18.01 -5.03 19.27
C LEU A 85 17.39 -3.99 20.21
N HIS A 86 18.16 -2.99 20.62
CA HIS A 86 17.70 -1.95 21.54
C HIS A 86 16.59 -1.08 20.93
N LEU A 87 16.70 -0.76 19.64
CA LEU A 87 15.68 -0.03 18.91
C LEU A 87 14.34 -0.78 18.91
N LEU A 88 14.36 -2.09 18.65
CA LEU A 88 13.16 -2.92 18.64
C LEU A 88 12.55 -3.08 20.04
N GLN A 89 13.40 -3.24 21.07
CA GLN A 89 12.94 -3.30 22.46
C GLN A 89 12.27 -1.99 22.90
N ALA A 90 12.87 -0.84 22.57
CA ALA A 90 12.27 0.46 22.85
C ALA A 90 10.95 0.63 22.07
N GLN A 91 10.93 0.21 20.80
CA GLN A 91 9.74 0.29 19.96
C GLN A 91 8.57 -0.52 20.53
N GLU A 92 8.84 -1.72 21.05
CA GLU A 92 7.82 -2.58 21.64
C GLU A 92 7.20 -1.98 22.91
N ARG A 93 8.00 -1.27 23.70
CA ARG A 93 7.54 -0.62 24.94
C ARG A 93 6.81 0.70 24.69
N CYS A 94 7.23 1.46 23.68
CA CYS A 94 6.75 2.82 23.45
C CYS A 94 5.62 2.92 22.42
N ILE A 95 5.47 1.93 21.54
CA ILE A 95 4.53 2.01 20.43
C ILE A 95 3.47 0.92 20.56
N PRO A 96 2.24 1.26 20.96
CA PRO A 96 1.18 0.27 21.07
C PRO A 96 0.84 -0.30 19.69
N THR A 97 0.44 -1.56 19.65
CA THR A 97 -0.06 -2.17 18.42
C THR A 97 -1.56 -1.91 18.27
N LYS A 98 -2.01 -1.67 17.04
CA LYS A 98 -3.42 -1.69 16.66
C LYS A 98 -3.69 -2.85 15.74
N ARG A 99 -4.86 -3.47 15.89
CA ARG A 99 -5.35 -4.42 14.90
C ARG A 99 -5.62 -3.66 13.62
N LYS A 100 -5.06 -4.13 12.51
CA LYS A 100 -5.51 -3.70 11.19
C LYS A 100 -6.94 -4.20 11.02
N SER A 101 -7.91 -3.33 11.26
CA SER A 101 -9.30 -3.65 10.92
C SER A 101 -9.35 -3.88 9.41
N SER A 102 -9.87 -5.03 8.98
CA SER A 102 -10.20 -5.26 7.57
C SER A 102 -11.20 -4.23 7.04
N LYS A 103 -11.89 -3.55 7.96
CA LYS A 103 -12.71 -2.38 7.72
C LYS A 103 -11.88 -1.10 7.86
N SER A 104 -11.17 -0.78 6.79
CA SER A 104 -11.07 0.62 6.34
C SER A 104 -12.46 1.03 5.84
N THR A 105 -13.40 1.24 6.77
CA THR A 105 -14.78 1.66 6.45
C THR A 105 -14.86 3.14 6.10
N LYS A 106 -13.84 3.93 6.44
CA LYS A 106 -13.74 5.30 5.95
C LYS A 106 -13.28 5.26 4.51
N ARG A 107 -14.28 5.33 3.63
CA ARG A 107 -14.14 5.69 2.23
C ARG A 107 -13.13 6.84 2.11
N PRO A 108 -12.09 6.71 1.27
CA PRO A 108 -11.16 7.80 1.04
C PRO A 108 -11.93 9.06 0.62
N PRO A 109 -11.53 10.26 1.05
CA PRO A 109 -12.31 11.48 0.78
C PRO A 109 -12.53 11.73 -0.73
N TRP A 110 -11.58 11.32 -1.57
CA TRP A 110 -11.68 11.40 -3.03
C TRP A 110 -12.71 10.45 -3.65
N MET A 111 -13.19 9.45 -2.92
CA MET A 111 -14.01 8.38 -3.48
C MET A 111 -15.49 8.71 -3.28
N ASN A 112 -16.18 9.14 -4.33
CA ASN A 112 -17.63 9.43 -4.35
C ASN A 112 -18.43 8.32 -5.08
N LYS A 113 -19.78 8.30 -4.95
CA LYS A 113 -20.62 7.19 -5.47
C LYS A 113 -20.41 6.96 -6.98
N GLU A 114 -20.21 8.03 -7.74
CA GLU A 114 -19.93 8.00 -9.17
C GLU A 114 -18.63 7.25 -9.52
N LEU A 115 -17.52 7.61 -8.86
CA LEU A 115 -16.22 6.96 -9.05
C LEU A 115 -16.27 5.47 -8.68
N LEU A 116 -17.09 5.10 -7.70
CA LEU A 116 -17.30 3.70 -7.36
C LEU A 116 -18.01 2.95 -8.49
N GLY A 117 -18.98 3.60 -9.14
CA GLY A 117 -19.61 3.11 -10.37
C GLY A 117 -18.59 2.85 -11.47
N LYS A 118 -17.70 3.81 -11.73
CA LYS A 118 -16.62 3.67 -12.73
C LYS A 118 -15.65 2.53 -12.41
N VAL A 119 -15.32 2.34 -11.13
CA VAL A 119 -14.49 1.22 -10.67
C VAL A 119 -15.20 -0.13 -10.88
N LYS A 120 -16.53 -0.20 -10.67
CA LYS A 120 -17.34 -1.39 -10.96
C LYS A 120 -17.39 -1.67 -12.46
N GLN A 121 -17.68 -0.66 -13.27
CA GLN A 121 -17.69 -0.76 -14.73
C GLN A 121 -16.36 -1.28 -15.27
N LYS A 122 -15.23 -0.78 -14.73
CA LYS A 122 -13.89 -1.30 -15.07
C LYS A 122 -13.73 -2.79 -14.74
N LYS A 123 -14.28 -3.26 -13.61
CA LYS A 123 -14.24 -4.68 -13.22
C LYS A 123 -15.12 -5.55 -14.11
N GLU A 124 -16.27 -5.03 -14.52
CA GLU A 124 -17.19 -5.70 -15.45
C GLU A 124 -16.58 -5.78 -16.84
N ALA A 125 -15.99 -4.70 -17.34
CA ALA A 125 -15.25 -4.69 -18.60
C ALA A 125 -14.08 -5.71 -18.58
N TYR A 126 -13.36 -5.83 -17.45
CA TYR A 126 -12.34 -6.87 -17.30
C TYR A 126 -12.92 -8.28 -17.37
N ARG A 127 -14.06 -8.53 -16.71
CA ARG A 127 -14.75 -9.83 -16.76
C ARG A 127 -15.20 -10.16 -18.18
N GLY A 128 -15.85 -9.22 -18.85
CA GLY A 128 -16.33 -9.37 -20.22
C GLY A 128 -15.19 -9.63 -21.20
N TRP A 129 -14.10 -8.86 -21.11
CA TRP A 129 -12.91 -9.08 -21.93
C TRP A 129 -12.27 -10.44 -21.66
N LYS A 130 -12.15 -10.82 -20.38
CA LYS A 130 -11.60 -12.13 -20.00
C LYS A 130 -12.44 -13.29 -20.54
N GLN A 131 -13.76 -13.11 -20.66
CA GLN A 131 -14.71 -14.10 -21.18
C GLN A 131 -14.87 -14.01 -22.72
N GLY A 132 -14.16 -13.11 -23.39
CA GLY A 132 -14.27 -12.91 -24.84
C GLY A 132 -15.53 -12.17 -25.30
N GLN A 133 -16.31 -11.61 -24.37
CA GLN A 133 -17.55 -10.88 -24.64
C GLN A 133 -17.33 -9.42 -25.01
N VAL A 134 -16.15 -8.86 -24.68
CA VAL A 134 -15.81 -7.45 -24.90
C VAL A 134 -14.49 -7.39 -25.66
N ALA A 135 -14.45 -6.57 -26.70
CA ALA A 135 -13.23 -6.33 -27.46
C ALA A 135 -12.14 -5.69 -26.58
N TRP A 136 -10.87 -5.95 -26.90
CA TRP A 136 -9.75 -5.40 -26.14
C TRP A 136 -9.77 -3.85 -26.12
N GLU A 137 -10.10 -3.24 -27.25
CA GLU A 137 -10.17 -1.79 -27.43
C GLU A 137 -11.20 -1.16 -26.48
N GLU A 138 -12.39 -1.74 -26.40
CA GLU A 138 -13.47 -1.25 -25.53
C GLU A 138 -13.12 -1.39 -24.04
N TYR A 139 -12.50 -2.52 -23.66
CA TYR A 139 -11.96 -2.68 -22.31
C TYR A 139 -10.88 -1.64 -22.00
N ARG A 140 -9.95 -1.42 -22.93
CA ARG A 140 -8.82 -0.48 -22.77
C ARG A 140 -9.31 0.94 -22.56
N GLU A 141 -10.28 1.41 -23.35
CA GLU A 141 -10.83 2.75 -23.22
C GLU A 141 -11.59 2.92 -21.89
N THR A 142 -12.38 1.91 -21.48
CA THR A 142 -13.05 1.91 -20.18
C THR A 142 -12.06 2.01 -19.01
N VAL A 143 -10.94 1.27 -19.08
CA VAL A 143 -9.88 1.33 -18.08
C VAL A 143 -9.20 2.71 -18.04
N ARG A 144 -8.88 3.29 -19.20
CA ARG A 144 -8.26 4.61 -19.30
C ARG A 144 -9.15 5.68 -18.70
N ALA A 145 -10.42 5.74 -19.11
CA ALA A 145 -11.38 6.71 -18.61
C ALA A 145 -11.56 6.61 -17.08
N ALA A 146 -11.69 5.38 -16.55
CA ALA A 146 -11.82 5.17 -15.11
C ALA A 146 -10.56 5.57 -14.33
N ARG A 147 -9.36 5.28 -14.86
CA ARG A 147 -8.09 5.69 -14.23
C ARG A 147 -7.94 7.20 -14.20
N GLU A 148 -8.28 7.86 -15.30
CA GLU A 148 -8.17 9.32 -15.43
C GLU A 148 -9.05 10.03 -14.41
N GLN A 149 -10.30 9.60 -14.25
CA GLN A 149 -11.18 10.21 -13.26
C GLN A 149 -10.73 9.96 -11.81
N VAL A 150 -10.20 8.77 -11.50
CA VAL A 150 -9.61 8.50 -10.19
C VAL A 150 -8.40 9.40 -9.93
N ARG A 151 -7.58 9.65 -10.95
CA ARG A 151 -6.43 10.57 -10.86
C ARG A 151 -6.89 12.00 -10.55
N LYS A 152 -7.87 12.52 -11.31
CA LYS A 152 -8.44 13.86 -11.07
C LYS A 152 -9.05 14.01 -9.68
N ALA A 153 -9.81 13.01 -9.23
CA ALA A 153 -10.46 13.06 -7.92
C ALA A 153 -9.46 13.06 -6.75
N LYS A 154 -8.37 12.31 -6.89
CA LYS A 154 -7.27 12.34 -5.92
C LYS A 154 -6.58 13.71 -5.89
N ALA A 155 -6.22 14.23 -7.06
CA ALA A 155 -5.58 15.55 -7.17
C ALA A 155 -6.46 16.67 -6.56
N LEU A 156 -7.77 16.64 -6.82
CA LEU A 156 -8.71 17.60 -6.23
C LEU A 156 -8.74 17.50 -4.70
N THR A 157 -8.77 16.28 -4.17
CA THR A 157 -8.79 16.06 -2.71
C THR A 157 -7.50 16.52 -2.05
N GLU A 158 -6.35 16.27 -2.69
CA GLU A 158 -5.04 16.76 -2.24
C GLU A 158 -5.03 18.31 -2.23
N MET A 159 -5.49 18.96 -3.30
CA MET A 159 -5.63 20.42 -3.36
C MET A 159 -6.55 20.98 -2.26
N THR A 160 -7.73 20.40 -2.06
CA THR A 160 -8.68 20.87 -1.03
C THR A 160 -8.11 20.69 0.37
N SER A 161 -7.42 19.58 0.63
CA SER A 161 -6.76 19.32 1.92
C SER A 161 -5.65 20.33 2.20
N LEU A 162 -4.88 20.73 1.17
CA LEU A 162 -3.84 21.76 1.29
C LEU A 162 -4.43 23.17 1.50
N SER A 163 -5.54 23.49 0.83
CA SER A 163 -6.21 24.80 0.97
C SER A 163 -6.90 25.00 2.33
N LEU A 164 -7.39 23.92 2.96
CA LEU A 164 -7.98 23.98 4.30
C LEU A 164 -6.91 24.28 5.36
N ASN A 165 -5.74 23.65 5.26
CA ASN A 165 -4.60 23.92 6.15
C ASN A 165 -4.12 25.38 6.08
N TRP A 166 -4.24 26.05 4.94
CA TRP A 166 -3.86 27.46 4.78
C TRP A 166 -4.88 28.41 5.44
N ARG A 167 -6.18 28.17 5.24
CA ARG A 167 -7.24 29.00 5.84
C ARG A 167 -7.29 28.92 7.37
N ASP A 168 -6.93 27.77 7.94
CA ASP A 168 -6.86 27.59 9.39
C ASP A 168 -5.63 28.31 10.02
N MET A 169 -4.58 28.61 9.23
CA MET A 169 -3.45 29.45 9.68
C MET A 169 -3.77 30.94 9.62
N ASP A 170 -4.50 31.41 8.59
CA ASP A 170 -4.88 32.83 8.46
C ASP A 170 -5.88 33.29 9.56
N LEU A 171 -6.57 32.37 10.22
CA LEU A 171 -7.49 32.64 11.34
C LEU A 171 -6.79 32.80 12.70
N MET A 172 -5.48 32.53 12.78
CA MET A 172 -4.68 32.70 14.01
C MET A 172 -4.02 34.09 14.11
N ASP A 173 -4.01 34.88 13.02
CA ASP A 173 -3.49 36.25 12.99
C ASP A 173 -4.62 37.30 13.06
N GLY A 174 -5.48 37.19 14.08
CA GLY A 174 -6.42 38.25 14.43
C GLY A 174 -5.73 39.46 15.08
N PRO A 175 -6.20 40.70 14.87
CA PRO A 175 -5.49 41.90 15.30
C PRO A 175 -5.41 41.97 16.83
N LEU A 176 -4.19 42.14 17.35
CA LEU A 176 -3.95 42.55 18.73
C LEU A 176 -4.47 43.98 18.90
N GLY A 177 -5.73 44.12 19.31
CA GLY A 177 -6.29 45.38 19.77
C GLY A 177 -5.92 45.65 21.23
N GLY A 178 -5.41 46.85 21.50
CA GLY A 178 -5.12 47.37 22.83
C GLY A 178 -3.87 48.24 22.85
#